data_AF-L1JJF8-F1
#
_entry.id   AF-L1JJF8-F1
#
_cell.length_a   1.000
_cell.length_b   1.000
_cell.length_c   1.000
_cell.angle_alpha   90.00
_cell.angle_beta   90.00
_cell.angle_gamma   90.00
#
_symmetry.space_group_name_H-M   'P 1'
#
loop_
_entity.id
_entity.type
_entity.pdbx_description
1 polymer ?
#
loop_
_entity_poly.entity_id
_entity_poly.type
_entity_poly.pdbx_seq_one_letter_code
_entity_poly.pdbx_strand_id
1 'polypeptide(L)'
;MLRVLYLCFYNLFGLCGWAMILFQVVSILLEGRVTNLWKELEGTVKLVQGAAVLEIMHSLLGLVRSPVSRTFVQVTSRLLTVWASMDPLYTYPYTPFPKGKGCNYSIDVVECSEEWNYYIGAMTLIAWSFAEIIRYSFYGINTVSPKSVPFVLVWFRYSGFIILYPVGVAGEMLCAYMTLPLLQKGMCPRFEGFLQTCPSYSVTLLYVFLANYVSCEDKACSAVEDGVWGLPWLYTTMLGERKKRLYPKPAPKLQGVVFPVSKNGERSTTNAAKEIFAMAMESTDAKMADKVKKEKNWRFGYTKHILNNLVVSAKSQKHQKLTKVLQGDRDC
;
A
#
# COMPACT_ATOMS: atom_id res chain seq x y z
N MET A 1 -15.08 -21.70 10.15
CA MET A 1 -15.84 -20.69 10.95
C MET A 1 -14.98 -20.04 12.01
N LEU A 2 -14.27 -20.80 12.86
CA LEU A 2 -13.41 -20.25 13.93
C LEU A 2 -12.39 -19.18 13.46
N ARG A 3 -11.69 -19.43 12.34
CA ARG A 3 -10.76 -18.46 11.73
C ARG A 3 -11.43 -17.11 11.40
N VAL A 4 -12.62 -17.16 10.80
CA VAL A 4 -13.36 -15.95 10.39
C VAL A 4 -13.81 -15.19 11.62
N LEU A 5 -14.34 -15.88 12.63
CA LEU A 5 -14.76 -15.28 13.90
C LEU A 5 -13.59 -14.60 14.62
N TYR A 6 -12.46 -15.29 14.75
CA TYR A 6 -11.23 -14.74 15.33
C TYR A 6 -10.77 -13.47 14.59
N LEU A 7 -10.69 -13.51 13.26
CA LEU A 7 -10.30 -12.36 12.46
C LEU A 7 -11.31 -11.21 12.58
N CYS A 8 -12.60 -11.50 12.75
CA CYS A 8 -13.60 -10.46 13.02
C CYS A 8 -13.35 -9.77 14.35
N PHE A 9 -13.09 -10.53 15.42
CA PHE A 9 -12.74 -9.97 16.72
C PHE A 9 -11.45 -9.15 16.68
N TYR A 10 -10.41 -9.66 16.02
CA TYR A 10 -9.15 -8.93 15.85
C TYR A 10 -9.36 -7.59 15.12
N ASN A 11 -10.07 -7.60 14.00
CA ASN A 11 -10.35 -6.38 13.25
C ASN A 11 -11.24 -5.41 14.03
N LEU A 12 -12.21 -5.92 14.81
CA LEU A 12 -13.05 -5.09 15.67
C LEU A 12 -12.23 -4.45 16.81
N PHE A 13 -11.34 -5.21 17.44
CA PHE A 13 -10.42 -4.69 18.45
C PHE A 13 -9.56 -3.55 17.88
N GLY A 14 -8.95 -3.76 16.71
CA GLY A 14 -8.17 -2.73 16.02
C GLY A 14 -9.02 -1.50 15.70
N LEU A 15 -10.22 -1.70 15.15
CA LEU A 15 -11.15 -0.61 14.82
C LEU A 15 -11.53 0.22 16.04
N CYS A 16 -11.96 -0.43 17.12
CA CYS A 16 -12.35 0.25 18.36
C CYS A 16 -11.16 0.94 19.04
N GLY A 17 -9.99 0.29 19.04
CA GLY A 17 -8.77 0.86 19.61
C GLY A 17 -8.35 2.16 18.91
N TRP A 18 -8.29 2.16 17.58
CA TRP A 18 -7.94 3.37 16.82
C TRP A 18 -9.04 4.43 16.83
N ALA A 19 -10.32 4.05 16.91
CA ALA A 19 -11.41 4.99 17.09
C ALA A 19 -11.34 5.69 18.46
N MET A 20 -11.00 4.95 19.52
CA MET A 20 -10.79 5.49 20.86
C MET A 20 -9.61 6.46 20.88
N ILE A 21 -8.47 6.08 20.28
CA ILE A 21 -7.29 6.95 20.13
C ILE A 21 -7.69 8.25 19.41
N LEU A 22 -8.38 8.16 18.27
CA LEU A 22 -8.82 9.34 17.52
C LEU A 22 -9.69 10.27 18.37
N PHE A 23 -10.66 9.70 19.09
CA PHE A 23 -11.54 10.47 19.98
C PHE A 23 -10.73 11.18 21.07
N GLN A 24 -9.83 10.48 21.75
CA GLN A 24 -8.98 11.05 22.80
C GLN A 24 -8.08 12.17 22.26
N VAL A 25 -7.41 11.98 21.12
CA VAL A 25 -6.58 13.04 20.52
C VAL A 25 -7.41 14.29 20.22
N VAL A 26 -8.58 14.12 19.59
CA VAL A 26 -9.44 15.26 19.23
C VAL A 26 -9.95 15.97 20.47
N SER A 27 -10.38 15.25 21.51
CA SER A 27 -10.81 15.84 22.78
C SER A 27 -9.70 16.67 23.44
N ILE A 28 -8.47 16.14 23.50
CA ILE A 28 -7.32 16.84 24.08
C ILE A 28 -6.99 18.12 23.30
N LEU A 29 -7.08 18.07 21.97
CA LEU A 29 -6.86 19.24 21.11
C LEU A 29 -7.94 20.31 21.30
N LEU A 30 -9.22 19.91 21.39
CA LEU A 30 -10.33 20.83 21.59
C LEU A 30 -10.30 21.51 22.98
N GLU A 31 -9.79 20.80 23.98
CA GLU A 31 -9.61 21.33 25.33
C GLU A 31 -8.33 22.18 25.50
N GLY A 32 -7.48 22.25 24.48
CA GLY A 32 -6.22 23.00 24.53
C GLY A 32 -5.16 22.38 25.44
N ARG A 33 -5.30 21.09 25.82
CA ARG A 33 -4.41 20.38 26.75
C ARG A 33 -3.34 19.56 26.04
N VAL A 34 -2.79 20.08 24.94
CA VAL A 34 -1.93 19.32 24.01
C VAL A 34 -0.67 18.72 24.68
N THR A 35 -0.18 19.34 25.76
CA THR A 35 0.95 18.84 26.55
C THR A 35 0.67 17.53 27.29
N ASN A 36 -0.61 17.22 27.57
CA ASN A 36 -1.02 15.96 28.20
C ASN A 36 -1.24 14.83 27.19
N LEU A 37 -1.08 15.09 25.89
CA LEU A 37 -1.37 14.13 24.82
C LEU A 37 -0.72 12.77 25.06
N TRP A 38 0.61 12.72 25.22
CA TRP A 38 1.29 11.45 25.38
C TRP A 38 0.98 10.79 26.71
N LYS A 39 0.92 11.57 27.79
CA LYS A 39 0.63 11.06 29.15
C LYS A 39 -0.70 10.31 29.24
N GLU A 40 -1.71 10.75 28.50
CA GLU A 40 -3.03 10.11 28.46
C GLU A 40 -3.12 8.98 27.41
N LEU A 41 -2.38 9.07 26.30
CA LEU A 41 -2.52 8.13 25.17
C LEU A 41 -1.47 7.02 25.11
N GLU A 42 -0.31 7.16 25.76
CA GLU A 42 0.84 6.26 25.63
C GLU A 42 0.42 4.79 25.80
N GLY A 43 -0.28 4.47 26.89
CA GLY A 43 -0.72 3.10 27.18
C GLY A 43 -1.65 2.54 26.11
N THR A 44 -2.62 3.33 25.66
CA THR A 44 -3.58 2.92 24.61
C THR A 44 -2.88 2.72 23.27
N VAL A 45 -2.01 3.64 22.87
CA VAL A 45 -1.26 3.58 21.60
C VAL A 45 -0.32 2.37 21.61
N LYS A 46 0.46 2.16 22.67
CA LYS A 46 1.35 1.00 22.80
C LYS A 46 0.59 -0.33 22.76
N LEU A 47 -0.57 -0.42 23.42
CA LEU A 47 -1.40 -1.63 23.40
C LEU A 47 -1.94 -1.93 21.99
N VAL A 48 -2.59 -0.95 21.37
CA VAL A 48 -3.24 -1.12 20.06
C VAL A 48 -2.20 -1.34 18.95
N GLN A 49 -1.09 -0.58 18.97
CA GLN A 49 -0.01 -0.75 18.01
C GLN A 49 0.76 -2.05 18.24
N GLY A 50 0.93 -2.48 19.50
CA GLY A 50 1.55 -3.76 19.85
C GLY A 50 0.77 -4.98 19.35
N ALA A 51 -0.58 -4.88 19.32
CA ALA A 51 -1.41 -5.92 18.76
C ALA A 51 -1.13 -6.20 17.27
N ALA A 52 -0.54 -5.25 16.53
CA ALA A 52 -0.16 -5.44 15.13
C ALA A 52 0.93 -6.52 14.93
N VAL A 53 1.66 -6.92 15.98
CA VAL A 53 2.58 -8.08 15.93
C VAL A 53 1.82 -9.36 15.55
N LEU A 54 0.55 -9.47 15.93
CA LEU A 54 -0.30 -10.60 15.53
C LEU A 54 -0.49 -10.65 14.01
N GLU A 55 -0.39 -9.55 13.27
CA GLU A 55 -0.47 -9.57 11.79
C GLU A 55 0.69 -10.33 11.17
N ILE A 56 1.89 -10.21 11.77
CA ILE A 56 3.06 -11.01 11.37
C ILE A 56 2.74 -12.49 11.59
N MET A 57 2.19 -12.84 12.75
CA MET A 57 1.78 -14.21 13.06
C MET A 57 0.69 -14.73 12.11
N HIS A 58 -0.28 -13.88 11.75
CA HIS A 58 -1.34 -14.25 10.81
C HIS A 58 -0.79 -14.55 9.42
N SER A 59 0.21 -13.80 8.97
CA SER A 59 0.89 -14.06 7.69
C SER A 59 1.73 -15.33 7.73
N LEU A 60 2.50 -15.54 8.81
CA LEU A 60 3.37 -16.71 9.01
C LEU A 60 2.58 -18.01 9.06
N LEU A 61 1.45 -18.02 9.77
CA LEU A 61 0.58 -19.20 9.93
C LEU A 61 -0.38 -19.39 8.76
N GLY A 62 -0.35 -18.52 7.72
CA GLY A 62 -1.27 -18.59 6.59
C GLY A 62 -2.73 -18.26 6.92
N LEU A 63 -3.00 -17.67 8.09
CA LEU A 63 -4.31 -17.15 8.48
C LEU A 63 -4.74 -15.97 7.60
N VAL A 64 -3.80 -15.27 6.98
CA VAL A 64 -4.05 -14.24 5.96
C VAL A 64 -3.08 -14.43 4.79
N ARG A 65 -3.56 -14.25 3.55
CA ARG A 65 -2.72 -14.32 2.35
C ARG A 65 -1.96 -13.01 2.17
N SER A 66 -0.85 -12.84 2.88
CA SER A 66 0.07 -11.72 2.72
C SER A 66 1.52 -12.21 2.74
N PRO A 67 2.43 -11.65 1.93
CA PRO A 67 3.85 -11.96 2.03
C PRO A 67 4.40 -11.52 3.40
N VAL A 68 4.97 -12.48 4.14
CA VAL A 68 5.49 -12.27 5.50
C VAL A 68 6.50 -11.13 5.58
N SER A 69 7.38 -11.01 4.58
CA SER A 69 8.39 -9.94 4.55
C SER A 69 7.76 -8.55 4.51
N ARG A 70 6.66 -8.37 3.77
CA ARG A 70 5.97 -7.09 3.67
C ARG A 70 5.27 -6.73 4.96
N THR A 71 4.60 -7.69 5.60
CA THR A 71 3.95 -7.48 6.91
C THR A 71 4.97 -7.22 8.00
N PHE A 72 6.12 -7.90 7.97
CA PHE A 72 7.20 -7.68 8.93
C PHE A 72 7.75 -6.25 8.86
N VAL A 73 8.13 -5.77 7.67
CA VAL A 73 8.64 -4.41 7.50
C VAL A 73 7.59 -3.37 7.90
N GLN A 74 6.33 -3.57 7.49
CA GLN A 74 5.24 -2.65 7.79
C GLN A 74 4.92 -2.56 9.30
N VAL A 75 4.92 -3.67 10.02
CA VAL A 75 4.64 -3.68 11.45
C VAL A 75 5.84 -3.17 12.24
N THR A 76 7.04 -3.63 11.91
CA THR A 76 8.27 -3.24 12.61
C THR A 76 8.55 -1.75 12.48
N SER A 77 8.34 -1.15 11.30
CA SER A 77 8.54 0.29 11.13
C SER A 77 7.65 1.12 12.07
N ARG A 78 6.39 0.69 12.25
CA ARG A 78 5.41 1.37 13.11
C ARG A 78 5.71 1.19 14.60
N LEU A 79 6.17 0.00 14.98
CA LEU A 79 6.68 -0.25 16.34
C LEU A 79 7.92 0.59 16.63
N LEU A 80 8.84 0.73 15.67
CA LEU A 80 9.99 1.61 15.83
C LEU A 80 9.56 3.07 16.00
N THR A 81 8.58 3.56 15.24
CA THR A 81 8.10 4.94 15.44
C THR A 81 7.51 5.16 16.84
N VAL A 82 6.69 4.23 17.35
CA VAL A 82 6.06 4.41 18.68
C VAL A 82 7.09 4.27 19.79
N TRP A 83 7.89 3.20 19.79
CA TRP A 83 8.83 2.93 20.89
C TRP A 83 10.15 3.67 20.74
N ALA A 84 10.74 3.75 19.54
CA ALA A 84 12.05 4.39 19.37
C ALA A 84 11.97 5.90 19.11
N SER A 85 10.84 6.42 18.60
CA SER A 85 10.65 7.86 18.36
C SER A 85 9.73 8.51 19.40
N MET A 86 8.43 8.20 19.38
CA MET A 86 7.43 8.96 20.15
C MET A 86 7.62 8.80 21.66
N ASP A 87 7.89 7.58 22.15
CA ASP A 87 8.07 7.32 23.57
C ASP A 87 9.18 8.17 24.24
N PRO A 88 10.45 8.13 23.78
CA PRO A 88 11.49 8.99 24.35
C PRO A 88 11.24 10.48 24.08
N LEU A 89 10.67 10.85 22.92
CA LEU A 89 10.41 12.25 22.57
C LEU A 89 9.44 12.94 23.55
N TYR A 90 8.43 12.21 24.03
CA TYR A 90 7.40 12.77 24.90
C TYR A 90 7.57 12.39 26.38
N THR A 91 8.42 11.40 26.68
CA THR A 91 8.80 11.06 28.06
C THR A 91 9.89 12.00 28.58
N TYR A 92 10.87 12.34 27.74
CA TYR A 92 11.96 13.21 28.12
C TYR A 92 11.69 14.65 27.66
N PRO A 93 11.85 15.65 28.53
CA PRO A 93 11.61 17.05 28.19
C PRO A 93 12.77 17.60 27.33
N TYR A 94 12.73 17.35 26.03
CA TYR A 94 13.76 17.79 25.11
C TYR A 94 13.17 18.39 23.83
N THR A 95 13.74 19.50 23.40
CA THR A 95 13.41 20.19 22.15
C THR A 95 14.65 20.29 21.26
N PRO A 96 14.57 19.87 19.98
CA PRO A 96 15.69 19.93 19.04
C PRO A 96 15.79 21.27 18.29
N PHE A 97 14.78 22.15 18.37
CA PHE A 97 14.74 23.43 17.65
C PHE A 97 15.52 24.55 18.37
N PRO A 98 16.02 25.57 17.64
CA PRO A 98 16.86 26.61 18.21
C PRO A 98 16.10 27.50 19.22
N LYS A 99 16.80 27.75 20.33
CA LYS A 99 16.46 28.57 21.50
C LYS A 99 15.48 29.72 21.22
N GLY A 100 14.35 29.75 21.94
CA GLY A 100 13.79 31.02 22.39
C GLY A 100 14.80 31.74 23.30
N LYS A 101 14.96 33.06 23.18
CA LYS A 101 15.88 33.83 24.03
C LYS A 101 15.52 33.62 25.50
N GLY A 102 16.41 32.99 26.29
CA GLY A 102 16.26 32.87 27.75
C GLY A 102 16.25 31.45 28.33
N CYS A 103 16.20 30.38 27.52
CA CYS A 103 16.17 29.01 28.04
C CYS A 103 17.59 28.46 28.31
N ASN A 104 17.90 28.09 29.56
CA ASN A 104 19.09 27.30 29.91
C ASN A 104 18.71 25.82 30.01
N TYR A 105 19.49 24.93 29.37
CA TYR A 105 19.19 23.50 29.40
C TYR A 105 19.90 22.81 30.56
N SER A 106 19.14 22.15 31.42
CA SER A 106 19.61 21.01 32.22
C SER A 106 18.63 19.86 32.01
N ILE A 107 19.13 18.62 31.99
CA ILE A 107 18.33 17.38 31.82
C ILE A 107 17.19 17.30 32.86
N ASP A 108 17.33 18.02 33.97
CA ASP A 108 16.44 17.99 35.13
C ASP A 108 15.39 19.12 35.15
N VAL A 109 15.48 20.12 34.27
CA VAL A 109 14.60 21.31 34.31
C VAL A 109 13.91 21.56 32.96
N VAL A 110 12.60 21.34 32.95
CA VAL A 110 11.70 21.59 31.81
C VAL A 110 11.36 23.06 31.72
N GLU A 111 12.29 23.89 31.25
CA GLU A 111 11.99 25.32 31.08
C GLU A 111 11.35 25.64 29.72
N CYS A 112 11.60 24.82 28.67
CA CYS A 112 11.11 25.12 27.31
C CYS A 112 10.81 23.86 26.48
N SER A 113 9.72 23.13 26.77
CA SER A 113 9.15 22.19 25.78
C SER A 113 8.20 22.97 24.85
N GLU A 114 8.52 23.07 23.57
CA GLU A 114 7.64 23.72 22.61
C GLU A 114 6.39 22.85 22.40
N GLU A 115 5.20 23.45 22.55
CA GLU A 115 3.91 22.79 22.31
C GLU A 115 3.84 22.15 20.92
N TRP A 116 4.60 22.69 19.96
CA TRP A 116 4.76 22.20 18.59
C TRP A 116 5.09 20.71 18.49
N ASN A 117 5.92 20.17 19.39
CA ASN A 117 6.27 18.74 19.39
C ASN A 117 5.02 17.87 19.59
N TYR A 118 4.13 18.29 20.48
CA TYR A 118 2.89 17.57 20.76
C TYR A 118 1.88 17.71 19.63
N TYR A 119 1.83 18.84 18.93
CA TYR A 119 1.02 19.00 17.72
C TYR A 119 1.46 18.07 16.58
N ILE A 120 2.77 17.83 16.41
CA ILE A 120 3.29 16.87 15.43
C ILE A 120 2.84 15.44 15.79
N GLY A 121 2.91 15.09 17.08
CA GLY A 121 2.42 13.81 17.60
C GLY A 121 0.93 13.64 17.34
N ALA A 122 0.13 14.66 17.65
CA ALA A 122 -1.30 14.66 17.42
C ALA A 122 -1.65 14.50 15.94
N MET A 123 -0.99 15.24 15.05
CA MET A 123 -1.16 15.12 13.59
C MET A 123 -0.87 13.68 13.12
N THR A 124 0.24 13.09 13.60
CA THR A 124 0.64 11.72 13.28
C THR A 124 -0.44 10.72 13.73
N LEU A 125 -0.87 10.81 14.98
CA LEU A 125 -1.88 9.92 15.56
C LEU A 125 -3.25 10.07 14.88
N ILE A 126 -3.65 11.28 14.49
CA ILE A 126 -4.90 11.50 13.72
C ILE A 126 -4.80 10.81 12.36
N ALA A 127 -3.72 11.06 11.61
CA ALA A 127 -3.54 10.46 10.29
C ALA A 127 -3.50 8.92 10.36
N TRP A 128 -2.79 8.39 11.36
CA TRP A 128 -2.73 6.96 11.65
C TRP A 128 -4.10 6.39 12.00
N SER A 129 -4.84 7.04 12.89
CA SER A 129 -6.15 6.55 13.32
C SER A 129 -7.14 6.49 12.15
N PHE A 130 -7.19 7.51 11.29
CA PHE A 130 -8.03 7.47 10.09
C PHE A 130 -7.64 6.32 9.15
N ALA A 131 -6.33 6.16 8.89
CA ALA A 131 -5.85 5.08 8.02
C ALA A 131 -6.23 3.70 8.56
N GLU A 132 -6.08 3.51 9.86
CA GLU A 132 -6.33 2.25 10.55
C GLU A 132 -7.83 1.94 10.69
N ILE A 133 -8.67 2.93 11.01
CA ILE A 133 -10.14 2.79 11.03
C ILE A 133 -10.65 2.32 9.66
N ILE A 134 -10.19 2.95 8.57
CA ILE A 134 -10.56 2.55 7.21
C ILE A 134 -10.08 1.11 6.92
N ARG A 135 -8.85 0.78 7.32
CA ARG A 135 -8.22 -0.52 7.08
C ARG A 135 -8.94 -1.65 7.81
N TYR A 136 -9.16 -1.52 9.12
CA TYR A 136 -9.81 -2.54 9.93
C TYR A 136 -11.30 -2.67 9.59
N SER A 137 -11.98 -1.57 9.27
CA SER A 137 -13.36 -1.63 8.75
C SER A 137 -13.42 -2.45 7.44
N PHE A 138 -12.51 -2.19 6.51
CA PHE A 138 -12.44 -2.91 5.26
C PHE A 138 -12.11 -4.40 5.46
N TYR A 139 -11.13 -4.72 6.30
CA TYR A 139 -10.75 -6.11 6.59
C TYR A 139 -11.83 -6.87 7.36
N GLY A 140 -12.53 -6.24 8.29
CA GLY A 140 -13.65 -6.84 9.02
C GLY A 140 -14.75 -7.29 8.07
N ILE A 141 -15.26 -6.39 7.22
CA ILE A 141 -16.34 -6.72 6.27
C ILE A 141 -15.85 -7.71 5.21
N ASN A 142 -14.64 -7.52 4.68
CA ASN A 142 -14.07 -8.41 3.65
C ASN A 142 -13.84 -9.84 4.18
N THR A 143 -13.67 -10.03 5.48
CA THR A 143 -13.52 -11.35 6.10
C THR A 143 -14.85 -12.11 6.17
N VAL A 144 -15.97 -11.40 6.38
CA VAL A 144 -17.31 -12.00 6.44
C VAL A 144 -17.87 -12.22 5.04
N SER A 145 -17.84 -11.19 4.19
CA SER A 145 -18.49 -11.21 2.87
C SER A 145 -17.69 -10.39 1.85
N PRO A 146 -16.75 -11.03 1.10
CA PRO A 146 -15.89 -10.34 0.13
C PRO A 146 -16.63 -9.58 -0.97
N LYS A 147 -17.86 -9.99 -1.30
CA LYS A 147 -18.68 -9.38 -2.36
C LYS A 147 -19.58 -8.23 -1.89
N SER A 148 -19.71 -8.02 -0.58
CA SER A 148 -20.70 -7.10 0.00
C SER A 148 -20.06 -5.86 0.65
N VAL A 149 -18.78 -5.60 0.40
CA VAL A 149 -18.11 -4.40 0.94
C VAL A 149 -18.72 -3.14 0.30
N PRO A 150 -19.22 -2.17 1.09
CA PRO A 150 -19.80 -0.94 0.55
C PRO A 150 -18.81 -0.17 -0.33
N PHE A 151 -19.29 0.37 -1.46
CA PHE A 151 -18.45 1.13 -2.39
C PHE A 151 -17.73 2.31 -1.71
N VAL A 152 -18.40 3.01 -0.79
CA VAL A 152 -17.81 4.13 -0.05
C VAL A 152 -16.57 3.69 0.73
N LEU A 153 -16.62 2.53 1.40
CA LEU A 153 -15.49 2.02 2.17
C LEU A 153 -14.35 1.55 1.26
N VAL A 154 -14.68 0.92 0.13
CA VAL A 154 -13.69 0.58 -0.91
C VAL A 154 -13.01 1.85 -1.43
N TRP A 155 -13.79 2.90 -1.70
CA TRP A 155 -13.27 4.18 -2.17
C TRP A 155 -12.30 4.80 -1.17
N PHE A 156 -12.66 4.86 0.10
CA PHE A 156 -11.78 5.37 1.16
C PHE A 156 -10.51 4.52 1.29
N ARG A 157 -10.63 3.20 1.24
CA ARG A 157 -9.46 2.30 1.32
C ARG A 157 -8.44 2.55 0.20
N TYR A 158 -8.92 2.84 -1.01
CA TYR A 158 -8.07 3.05 -2.19
C TYR A 158 -7.84 4.52 -2.56
N SER A 159 -8.38 5.48 -1.81
CA SER A 159 -8.19 6.91 -2.08
C SER A 159 -7.67 7.68 -0.86
N GLY A 160 -7.87 7.18 0.36
CA GLY A 160 -7.45 7.84 1.60
C GLY A 160 -5.93 8.07 1.68
N PHE A 161 -5.13 7.20 1.04
CA PHE A 161 -3.69 7.37 0.97
C PHE A 161 -3.25 8.70 0.33
N ILE A 162 -4.07 9.31 -0.53
CA ILE A 162 -3.72 10.57 -1.22
C ILE A 162 -3.40 11.69 -0.21
N ILE A 163 -4.13 11.73 0.91
CA ILE A 163 -3.96 12.75 1.95
C ILE A 163 -3.25 12.15 3.18
N LEU A 164 -3.69 10.96 3.61
CA LEU A 164 -3.20 10.36 4.85
C LEU A 164 -1.75 9.91 4.76
N TYR A 165 -1.27 9.55 3.57
CA TYR A 165 0.11 9.06 3.41
C TYR A 165 1.15 10.19 3.55
N PRO A 166 1.04 11.36 2.86
CA PRO A 166 1.94 12.48 3.12
C PRO A 166 1.93 12.96 4.56
N VAL A 167 0.75 13.11 5.16
CA VAL A 167 0.61 13.60 6.55
C VAL A 167 1.20 12.60 7.55
N GLY A 168 0.90 11.31 7.37
CA GLY A 168 1.44 10.25 8.21
C GLY A 168 2.96 10.15 8.12
N VAL A 169 3.52 10.05 6.91
CA VAL A 169 4.97 9.95 6.71
C VAL A 169 5.69 11.20 7.23
N ALA A 170 5.18 12.41 6.95
CA ALA A 170 5.77 13.63 7.47
C ALA A 170 5.82 13.63 9.01
N GLY A 171 4.73 13.21 9.67
CA GLY A 171 4.69 13.07 11.12
C GLY A 171 5.70 12.04 11.66
N GLU A 172 5.77 10.86 11.05
CA GLU A 172 6.73 9.81 11.41
C GLU A 172 8.18 10.29 11.28
N MET A 173 8.51 10.96 10.17
CA MET A 173 9.85 11.49 9.90
C MET A 173 10.23 12.60 10.87
N LEU A 174 9.30 13.52 11.17
CA LEU A 174 9.55 14.61 12.11
C LEU A 174 9.75 14.07 13.53
N CYS A 175 8.90 13.16 14.00
CA CYS A 175 9.09 12.51 15.30
C CYS A 175 10.44 11.78 15.38
N ALA A 176 10.81 11.03 14.33
CA ALA A 176 12.11 10.35 14.29
C ALA A 176 13.28 11.35 14.31
N TYR A 177 13.26 12.36 13.45
CA TYR A 177 14.30 13.40 13.38
C TYR A 177 14.50 14.11 14.73
N MET A 178 13.39 14.49 15.38
CA MET A 178 13.43 15.19 16.67
C MET A 178 14.00 14.32 17.80
N THR A 179 13.87 13.00 17.68
CA THR A 179 14.32 12.04 18.69
C THR A 179 15.79 11.64 18.55
N LEU A 180 16.39 11.79 17.36
CA LEU A 180 17.80 11.44 17.12
C LEU A 180 18.79 11.98 18.18
N PRO A 181 18.81 13.28 18.51
CA PRO A 181 19.75 13.81 19.49
C PRO A 181 19.51 13.30 20.93
N LEU A 182 18.28 12.86 21.26
CA LEU A 182 17.97 12.21 22.54
C LEU A 182 18.66 10.84 22.62
N LEU A 183 18.52 10.04 21.56
CA LEU A 183 19.08 8.70 21.51
C LEU A 183 20.62 8.72 21.48
N GLN A 184 21.22 9.69 20.78
CA GLN A 184 22.68 9.89 20.79
C GLN A 184 23.24 10.18 22.19
N LYS A 185 22.43 10.79 23.07
CA LYS A 185 22.77 11.06 24.47
C LYS A 185 22.47 9.90 25.41
N GLY A 186 22.02 8.76 24.90
CA GLY A 186 21.69 7.57 25.70
C GLY A 186 20.34 7.64 26.43
N MET A 187 19.46 8.59 26.08
CA MET A 187 18.10 8.67 26.61
C MET A 187 17.19 7.76 25.76
N CYS A 188 17.08 6.50 26.18
CA CYS A 188 16.36 5.47 25.43
C CYS A 188 14.94 5.21 25.94
N PRO A 189 14.11 4.56 25.11
CA PRO A 189 12.77 4.15 25.52
C PRO A 189 12.75 3.30 26.77
N ARG A 190 11.73 3.53 27.58
CA ARG A 190 11.45 2.69 28.74
C ARG A 190 10.68 1.47 28.27
N PHE A 191 11.41 0.42 27.88
CA PHE A 191 10.82 -0.92 27.79
C PHE A 191 10.62 -1.43 29.22
N GLU A 192 9.44 -1.20 29.79
CA GLU A 192 9.05 -1.93 30.99
C GLU A 192 9.06 -3.44 30.68
N GLY A 193 10.10 -4.14 31.12
CA GLY A 193 10.10 -5.60 31.25
C GLY A 193 10.86 -6.46 30.23
N PHE A 194 11.63 -5.93 29.26
CA PHE A 194 12.42 -6.85 28.40
C PHE A 194 13.84 -6.43 28.03
N LEU A 195 14.15 -5.14 27.83
CA LEU A 195 15.49 -4.69 27.46
C LEU A 195 15.76 -3.29 28.06
N GLN A 196 16.52 -3.25 29.15
CA GLN A 196 16.82 -2.03 29.92
C GLN A 196 18.09 -1.30 29.44
N THR A 197 18.74 -1.81 28.40
CA THR A 197 19.91 -1.18 27.76
C THR A 197 19.47 -0.49 26.49
N CYS A 198 19.86 0.77 26.27
CA CYS A 198 19.87 1.41 24.96
C CYS A 198 20.46 0.43 23.95
N PRO A 199 19.65 -0.24 23.12
CA PRO A 199 20.24 -1.12 22.16
C PRO A 199 20.89 -0.24 21.10
N SER A 200 22.19 -0.40 20.87
CA SER A 200 22.95 0.33 19.85
C SER A 200 22.25 0.29 18.48
N TYR A 201 21.51 -0.80 18.21
CA TYR A 201 20.70 -0.97 17.02
C TYR A 201 19.53 0.02 16.91
N SER A 202 19.01 0.61 17.98
CA SER A 202 17.83 1.50 17.91
C SER A 202 18.16 2.79 17.18
N VAL A 203 19.31 3.36 17.52
CA VAL A 203 19.89 4.52 16.83
C VAL A 203 20.16 4.14 15.37
N THR A 204 20.85 3.02 15.13
CA THR A 204 21.13 2.54 13.76
C THR A 204 19.86 2.29 12.95
N LEU A 205 18.82 1.71 13.53
CA LEU A 205 17.55 1.41 12.86
C LEU A 205 16.77 2.70 12.56
N LEU A 206 16.82 3.68 13.46
CA LEU A 206 16.19 4.99 13.24
C LEU A 206 16.96 5.81 12.20
N TYR A 207 18.29 5.70 12.18
CA TYR A 207 19.14 6.24 11.12
C TYR A 207 18.90 5.57 9.79
N VAL A 208 18.79 4.23 9.73
CA VAL A 208 18.42 3.51 8.51
C VAL A 208 17.01 3.90 8.08
N PHE A 209 16.07 4.02 9.02
CA PHE A 209 14.71 4.47 8.75
C PHE A 209 14.69 5.87 8.17
N LEU A 210 15.44 6.82 8.74
CA LEU A 210 15.56 8.17 8.19
C LEU A 210 16.33 8.19 6.87
N ALA A 211 17.44 7.48 6.73
CA ALA A 211 18.25 7.41 5.50
C ALA A 211 17.50 6.76 4.32
N ASN A 212 16.57 5.84 4.58
CA ASN A 212 15.68 5.30 3.54
C ASN A 212 14.67 6.34 3.00
N TYR A 213 14.45 7.45 3.72
CA TYR A 213 13.45 8.47 3.39
C TYR A 213 14.08 9.86 3.12
N VAL A 214 15.26 10.13 3.67
CA VAL A 214 15.98 11.40 3.70
C VAL A 214 17.45 11.11 3.39
N SER A 215 17.76 10.75 2.15
CA SER A 215 19.12 10.97 1.63
C SER A 215 19.20 12.42 1.18
N CYS A 216 19.51 13.33 2.10
CA CYS A 216 19.90 14.69 1.76
C CYS A 216 20.72 15.30 2.89
N GLU A 217 22.02 14.99 2.94
CA GLU A 217 22.98 15.81 3.70
C GLU A 217 23.77 16.68 2.71
N ASP A 218 23.56 18.00 2.87
CA ASP A 218 24.54 19.07 2.71
C ASP A 218 24.94 19.66 1.34
N LYS A 219 24.32 19.31 0.22
CA LYS A 219 24.39 20.20 -0.96
C LYS A 219 23.06 20.25 -1.68
N ALA A 220 22.49 21.46 -1.73
CA ALA A 220 21.43 21.96 -2.60
C ALA A 220 20.34 20.96 -2.97
N CYS A 221 19.08 21.29 -2.62
CA CYS A 221 17.87 20.72 -3.22
C CYS A 221 18.04 20.42 -4.72
N SER A 222 18.50 19.21 -5.01
CA SER A 222 18.42 18.51 -6.28
C SER A 222 18.02 17.06 -5.97
N ALA A 223 17.15 16.90 -4.97
CA ALA A 223 16.46 15.66 -4.69
C ALA A 223 15.20 15.59 -5.57
N VAL A 224 15.42 15.47 -6.88
CA VAL A 224 14.39 14.91 -7.78
C VAL A 224 14.87 13.59 -8.38
N GLU A 225 16.18 13.32 -8.47
CA GLU A 225 16.63 12.18 -9.28
C GLU A 225 17.11 10.93 -8.53
N ASP A 226 17.69 10.97 -7.31
CA ASP A 226 18.31 9.72 -6.79
C ASP A 226 18.03 9.25 -5.34
N GLY A 227 17.42 10.06 -4.47
CA GLY A 227 17.13 9.68 -3.08
C GLY A 227 15.66 9.37 -2.77
N VAL A 228 14.77 9.68 -3.71
CA VAL A 228 13.32 9.67 -3.52
C VAL A 228 12.69 8.63 -4.46
N TRP A 229 13.32 7.48 -4.67
CA TRP A 229 12.73 6.47 -5.55
C TRP A 229 11.58 5.69 -4.87
N GLY A 230 11.63 5.49 -3.55
CA GLY A 230 10.66 4.67 -2.82
C GLY A 230 9.26 5.31 -2.68
N LEU A 231 9.18 6.56 -2.23
CA LEU A 231 7.90 7.24 -1.94
C LEU A 231 7.05 7.51 -3.20
N PRO A 232 7.59 8.11 -4.29
CA PRO A 232 6.85 8.33 -5.52
C PRO A 232 6.52 7.01 -6.21
N TRP A 233 7.43 6.03 -6.18
CA TRP A 233 7.13 4.70 -6.71
C TRP A 233 5.99 4.03 -5.95
N LEU A 234 6.02 4.02 -4.61
CA LEU A 234 4.92 3.48 -3.82
C LEU A 234 3.61 4.24 -4.13
N TYR A 235 3.66 5.57 -4.21
CA TYR A 235 2.50 6.39 -4.52
C TYR A 235 1.90 6.08 -5.90
N THR A 236 2.74 5.92 -6.92
CA THR A 236 2.30 5.52 -8.27
C THR A 236 1.74 4.09 -8.30
N THR A 237 2.31 3.15 -7.54
CA THR A 237 1.74 1.80 -7.43
C THR A 237 0.36 1.80 -6.76
N MET A 238 0.16 2.63 -5.73
CA MET A 238 -1.14 2.80 -5.05
C MET A 238 -2.18 3.43 -5.99
N LEU A 239 -1.79 4.41 -6.82
CA LEU A 239 -2.66 4.95 -7.88
C LEU A 239 -3.03 3.88 -8.92
N GLY A 240 -2.08 3.01 -9.27
CA GLY A 240 -2.31 1.87 -10.13
C GLY A 240 -3.35 0.90 -9.57
N GLU A 241 -3.22 0.53 -8.29
CA GLU A 241 -4.19 -0.34 -7.60
C GLU A 241 -5.56 0.33 -7.46
N ARG A 242 -5.61 1.63 -7.16
CA ARG A 242 -6.86 2.41 -7.15
C ARG A 242 -7.61 2.30 -8.48
N LYS A 243 -6.89 2.51 -9.59
CA LYS A 243 -7.49 2.40 -10.93
C LYS A 243 -8.02 0.98 -11.19
N LYS A 244 -7.28 -0.06 -10.83
CA LYS A 244 -7.71 -1.45 -11.01
C LYS A 244 -8.95 -1.81 -10.19
N ARG A 245 -9.08 -1.28 -8.97
CA ARG A 245 -10.13 -1.67 -8.01
C ARG A 245 -11.41 -0.85 -8.16
N LEU A 246 -11.30 0.47 -8.37
CA LEU A 246 -12.46 1.36 -8.51
C LEU A 246 -13.00 1.43 -9.94
N TYR A 247 -12.11 1.32 -10.93
CA TYR A 247 -12.46 1.41 -12.34
C TYR A 247 -11.93 0.17 -13.08
N PRO A 248 -12.44 -1.03 -12.73
CA PRO A 248 -12.03 -2.24 -13.43
C PRO A 248 -12.32 -2.06 -14.92
N LYS A 249 -11.28 -2.23 -15.75
CA LYS A 249 -11.47 -2.16 -17.20
C LYS A 249 -12.51 -3.21 -17.59
N PRO A 250 -13.56 -2.84 -18.34
CA PRO A 250 -14.51 -3.83 -18.83
C PRO A 250 -13.73 -4.88 -19.62
N ALA A 251 -14.13 -6.15 -19.50
CA ALA A 251 -13.55 -7.19 -20.32
C ALA A 251 -13.64 -6.77 -21.79
N PRO A 252 -12.56 -6.89 -22.59
CA PRO A 252 -12.59 -6.50 -23.98
C PRO A 252 -13.77 -7.19 -24.68
N LYS A 253 -14.57 -6.41 -25.42
CA LYS A 253 -15.73 -6.93 -26.14
C LYS A 253 -15.26 -8.06 -27.06
N LEU A 254 -15.93 -9.21 -26.98
CA LEU A 254 -15.69 -10.32 -27.92
C LEU A 254 -16.13 -9.85 -29.31
N GLN A 255 -15.25 -9.94 -30.30
CA GLN A 255 -15.52 -9.55 -31.70
C GLN A 255 -15.23 -10.74 -32.63
N GLY A 256 -16.15 -11.05 -33.55
CA GLY A 256 -15.98 -12.07 -34.61
C GLY A 256 -16.59 -13.44 -34.29
N VAL A 257 -16.03 -14.51 -34.88
CA VAL A 257 -16.50 -15.90 -34.69
C VAL A 257 -16.24 -16.33 -33.25
N VAL A 258 -17.30 -16.47 -32.46
CA VAL A 258 -17.20 -16.83 -31.04
C VAL A 258 -17.59 -18.29 -30.83
N PHE A 259 -16.78 -19.05 -30.11
CA PHE A 259 -17.11 -20.42 -29.73
C PHE A 259 -18.43 -20.49 -28.93
N PRO A 260 -19.23 -21.55 -29.11
CA PRO A 260 -20.44 -21.76 -28.32
C PRO A 260 -20.11 -21.80 -26.83
N VAL A 261 -21.08 -21.38 -26.03
CA VAL A 261 -20.94 -21.30 -24.57
C VAL A 261 -21.15 -22.70 -23.99
N SER A 262 -20.28 -23.12 -23.07
CA SER A 262 -20.50 -24.31 -22.26
C SER A 262 -21.71 -24.13 -21.34
N LYS A 263 -22.26 -25.22 -20.80
CA LYS A 263 -23.36 -25.20 -19.82
C LYS A 263 -23.06 -24.31 -18.59
N ASN A 264 -21.79 -24.07 -18.29
CA ASN A 264 -21.34 -23.24 -17.16
C ASN A 264 -21.13 -21.76 -17.53
N GLY A 265 -21.52 -21.30 -18.72
CA GLY A 265 -21.30 -19.92 -19.16
C GLY A 265 -19.88 -19.61 -19.65
N GLU A 266 -18.98 -20.58 -19.58
CA GLU A 266 -17.59 -20.46 -20.05
C GLU A 266 -17.48 -20.77 -21.54
N ARG A 267 -16.68 -19.99 -22.27
CA ARG A 267 -16.35 -20.26 -23.67
C ARG A 267 -14.98 -20.93 -23.73
N SER A 268 -14.92 -22.15 -24.23
CA SER A 268 -13.68 -22.91 -24.34
C SER A 268 -12.81 -22.32 -25.45
N THR A 269 -11.66 -21.74 -25.07
CA THR A 269 -10.55 -21.51 -26.01
C THR A 269 -9.44 -22.46 -25.59
N THR A 270 -9.51 -23.69 -26.06
CA THR A 270 -8.45 -24.66 -25.81
C THR A 270 -7.20 -24.24 -26.56
N ASN A 271 -6.02 -24.36 -25.90
CA ASN A 271 -4.73 -24.22 -26.57
C ASN A 271 -4.63 -25.14 -27.80
N ALA A 272 -5.28 -26.31 -27.74
CA ALA A 272 -5.44 -27.22 -28.86
C ALA A 272 -6.07 -26.54 -30.10
N ALA A 273 -7.10 -25.71 -29.95
CA ALA A 273 -7.73 -25.04 -31.10
C ALA A 273 -6.79 -24.03 -31.77
N LYS A 274 -5.96 -23.34 -30.98
CA LYS A 274 -4.92 -22.43 -31.47
C LYS A 274 -3.83 -23.19 -32.24
N GLU A 275 -3.40 -24.33 -31.71
CA GLU A 275 -2.40 -25.19 -32.36
C GLU A 275 -2.95 -25.79 -33.66
N ILE A 276 -4.17 -26.33 -33.65
CA ILE A 276 -4.83 -26.85 -34.86
C ILE A 276 -4.91 -25.77 -35.94
N PHE A 277 -5.32 -24.56 -35.58
CA PHE A 277 -5.38 -23.46 -36.54
C PHE A 277 -4.00 -23.06 -37.06
N ALA A 278 -2.97 -23.05 -36.20
CA ALA A 278 -1.61 -22.76 -36.63
C ALA A 278 -1.07 -23.84 -37.58
N MET A 279 -1.31 -25.12 -37.30
CA MET A 279 -0.93 -26.23 -38.17
C MET A 279 -1.65 -26.17 -39.52
N ALA A 280 -2.94 -25.82 -39.53
CA ALA A 280 -3.70 -25.64 -40.77
C ALA A 280 -3.20 -24.45 -41.61
N MET A 281 -2.64 -23.42 -40.97
CA MET A 281 -2.04 -22.27 -41.64
C MET A 281 -0.62 -22.55 -42.15
N GLU A 282 0.08 -23.52 -41.57
CA GLU A 282 1.47 -23.84 -41.88
C GLU A 282 1.64 -24.28 -43.34
N SER A 283 0.63 -24.96 -43.91
CA SER A 283 0.60 -25.35 -45.33
C SER A 283 0.46 -24.17 -46.29
N THR A 284 -0.04 -23.03 -45.83
CA THR A 284 -0.38 -21.88 -46.68
C THR A 284 0.62 -20.73 -46.50
N ASP A 285 0.99 -20.41 -45.25
CA ASP A 285 1.99 -19.39 -44.90
C ASP A 285 2.59 -19.68 -43.51
N ALA A 286 3.81 -20.23 -43.51
CA ALA A 286 4.56 -20.56 -42.30
C ALA A 286 4.83 -19.35 -41.39
N LYS A 287 5.01 -18.14 -41.95
CA LYS A 287 5.27 -16.92 -41.15
C LYS A 287 4.03 -16.46 -40.39
N MET A 288 2.85 -16.70 -40.94
CA MET A 288 1.58 -16.39 -40.26
C MET A 288 1.22 -17.45 -39.22
N ALA A 289 1.52 -18.73 -39.47
CA ALA A 289 1.38 -19.80 -38.49
C ALA A 289 2.18 -19.51 -37.21
N ASP A 290 3.41 -18.99 -37.34
CA ASP A 290 4.24 -18.56 -36.20
C ASP A 290 3.63 -17.38 -35.42
N LYS A 291 2.99 -16.43 -36.12
CA LYS A 291 2.29 -15.32 -35.47
C LYS A 291 1.07 -15.80 -34.68
N VAL A 292 0.35 -16.81 -35.19
CA VAL A 292 -0.73 -17.47 -34.45
C VAL A 292 -0.17 -18.16 -33.20
N LYS A 293 0.89 -18.98 -33.33
CA LYS A 293 1.53 -19.68 -32.20
C LYS A 293 1.98 -18.71 -31.10
N LYS A 294 2.45 -17.51 -31.46
CA LYS A 294 2.91 -16.48 -30.50
C LYS A 294 1.79 -15.62 -29.87
N GLU A 295 0.55 -15.73 -30.32
CA GLU A 295 -0.58 -14.92 -29.80
C GLU A 295 -0.94 -15.32 -28.35
N LYS A 296 -0.72 -14.43 -27.38
CA LYS A 296 -1.01 -14.72 -25.96
C LYS A 296 -2.51 -14.69 -25.66
N ASN A 297 -3.27 -13.84 -26.35
CA ASN A 297 -4.70 -13.63 -26.11
C ASN A 297 -5.55 -14.20 -27.25
N TRP A 298 -5.37 -15.48 -27.57
CA TRP A 298 -6.06 -16.17 -28.68
C TRP A 298 -7.57 -15.92 -28.70
N ARG A 299 -8.21 -15.96 -27.52
CA ARG A 299 -9.64 -15.69 -27.33
C ARG A 299 -10.11 -14.34 -27.89
N PHE A 300 -9.27 -13.32 -27.85
CA PHE A 300 -9.61 -11.96 -28.28
C PHE A 300 -8.95 -11.59 -29.62
N GLY A 301 -7.92 -12.33 -30.04
CA GLY A 301 -7.13 -12.07 -31.25
C GLY A 301 -7.48 -12.93 -32.47
N TYR A 302 -8.38 -13.92 -32.33
CA TYR A 302 -8.69 -14.88 -33.38
C TYR A 302 -9.12 -14.23 -34.71
N THR A 303 -10.00 -13.22 -34.66
CA THR A 303 -10.52 -12.51 -35.84
C THR A 303 -9.43 -11.94 -36.74
N LYS A 304 -8.37 -11.37 -36.14
CA LYS A 304 -7.21 -10.87 -36.87
C LYS A 304 -6.53 -11.98 -37.67
N HIS A 305 -6.34 -13.14 -37.05
CA HIS A 305 -5.67 -14.27 -37.67
C HIS A 305 -6.55 -14.96 -38.73
N ILE A 306 -7.87 -15.04 -38.53
CA ILE A 306 -8.80 -15.52 -39.57
C ILE A 306 -8.80 -14.59 -40.77
N LEU A 307 -8.94 -13.28 -40.58
CA LEU A 307 -8.98 -12.32 -41.68
C LEU A 307 -7.70 -12.39 -42.51
N ASN A 308 -6.55 -12.49 -41.84
CA ASN A 308 -5.27 -12.70 -42.52
C ASN A 308 -5.25 -14.01 -43.32
N ASN A 309 -5.76 -15.11 -42.75
CA ASN A 309 -5.86 -16.39 -43.45
C ASN A 309 -6.76 -16.29 -44.70
N LEU A 310 -7.92 -15.63 -44.58
CA LEU A 310 -8.86 -15.41 -45.68
C LEU A 310 -8.21 -14.60 -46.80
N VAL A 311 -7.48 -13.53 -46.46
CA VAL A 311 -6.76 -12.71 -47.45
C VAL A 311 -5.69 -13.51 -48.19
N VAL A 312 -4.93 -14.34 -47.47
CA VAL A 312 -3.90 -15.20 -48.10
C VAL A 312 -4.55 -16.27 -48.97
N SER A 313 -5.61 -16.92 -48.49
CA SER A 313 -6.37 -17.92 -49.24
C SER A 313 -6.98 -17.34 -50.53
N ALA A 314 -7.46 -16.09 -50.47
CA ALA A 314 -7.99 -15.38 -51.64
C ALA A 314 -6.93 -15.01 -52.70
N LYS A 315 -5.64 -14.93 -52.33
CA LYS A 315 -4.54 -14.66 -53.27
C LYS A 315 -4.09 -15.89 -54.07
N SER A 316 -4.54 -17.09 -53.71
CA SER A 316 -4.24 -18.31 -54.48
C SER A 316 -4.83 -18.22 -55.89
N GLN A 317 -4.07 -18.71 -56.89
CA GLN A 317 -4.29 -18.55 -58.34
C GLN A 317 -5.70 -18.94 -58.84
N LYS A 318 -6.40 -19.81 -58.10
CA LYS A 318 -7.77 -20.29 -58.40
C LYS A 318 -8.89 -19.26 -58.12
N HIS A 319 -8.62 -18.17 -57.39
CA HIS A 319 -9.66 -17.27 -56.84
C HIS A 319 -9.46 -15.77 -57.14
N GLN A 320 -8.73 -15.39 -58.21
CA GLN A 320 -8.50 -13.98 -58.56
C GLN A 320 -9.79 -13.12 -58.72
N LYS A 321 -10.95 -13.74 -58.97
CA LYS A 321 -12.26 -13.05 -58.98
C LYS A 321 -12.69 -12.57 -57.60
N LEU A 322 -12.33 -13.28 -56.52
CA LEU A 322 -12.69 -12.96 -55.13
C LEU A 322 -11.90 -11.75 -54.59
N THR A 323 -10.65 -11.60 -55.03
CA THR A 323 -9.75 -10.50 -54.63
C THR A 323 -10.27 -9.13 -55.06
N LYS A 324 -10.98 -9.06 -56.18
CA LYS A 324 -11.65 -7.82 -56.65
C LYS A 324 -12.84 -7.43 -55.78
N VAL A 325 -13.60 -8.40 -55.27
CA VAL A 325 -14.74 -8.15 -54.36
C VAL A 325 -14.26 -7.66 -52.99
N LEU A 326 -13.23 -8.29 -52.42
CA LEU A 326 -12.70 -7.92 -51.09
C LEU A 326 -11.97 -6.57 -51.06
N GLN A 327 -11.47 -6.09 -52.21
CA GLN A 327 -10.82 -4.78 -52.30
C GLN A 327 -11.81 -3.64 -52.55
N GLY A 328 -13.03 -3.93 -53.01
CA GLY A 328 -14.08 -2.93 -53.28
C GLY A 328 -14.83 -2.44 -52.04
N ASP A 329 -14.79 -3.17 -50.92
CA ASP A 329 -15.54 -2.84 -49.69
C ASP A 329 -14.72 -2.12 -48.62
N ARG A 330 -13.59 -1.50 -48.98
CA ARG A 330 -12.76 -0.74 -48.02
C ARG A 330 -13.10 0.75 -47.92
N ASP A 331 -14.20 1.19 -48.52
CA ASP A 331 -14.73 2.56 -48.46
C ASP A 331 -16.07 2.66 -47.69
N CYS A 332 -16.20 1.99 -46.54
CA CYS A 332 -17.29 2.21 -45.57
C CYS A 332 -16.77 2.27 -44.13
#